data_AF-A0A4S2T9Y6-F1
#
_entry.id   AF-A0A4S2T9Y6-F1
#
_cell.length_a   1.000
_cell.length_b   1.000
_cell.length_c   1.000
_cell.angle_alpha   90.00
_cell.angle_beta   90.00
_cell.angle_gamma   90.00
#
_symmetry.space_group_name_H-M   'P 1'
#
loop_
_entity.id
_entity.type
_entity.pdbx_description
1 polymer ?
#
loop_
_entity_poly.entity_id
_entity_poly.type
_entity_poly.pdbx_seq_one_letter_code
_entity_poly.pdbx_strand_id
1 'polypeptide(L)' 'MSLQDDLTAVRRNLNELVRSVERLERDVARQAPTPSGPAGPEGMVTVPDTPYDSTLWTDSDDEGLGARDRRAP' A
#
# COMPACT_ATOMS: atom_id res chain seq x y z
N MET A 1 32.24 23.95 -9.04
CA MET A 1 31.34 23.69 -7.90
C MET A 1 32.21 23.43 -6.70
N SER A 2 32.05 24.18 -5.62
CA SER A 2 32.86 24.03 -4.40
C SER A 2 32.24 22.98 -3.49
N LEU A 3 33.04 22.14 -2.85
CA LEU A 3 32.60 21.17 -1.83
C LEU A 3 31.71 21.81 -0.76
N GLN A 4 31.95 23.09 -0.45
CA GLN A 4 31.19 23.86 0.52
C GLN A 4 29.77 24.21 0.04
N ASP A 5 29.61 24.41 -1.28
CA ASP A 5 28.30 24.61 -1.91
C ASP A 5 27.51 23.30 -1.88
N ASP A 6 28.17 22.18 -2.22
CA ASP A 6 27.57 20.86 -2.19
C ASP A 6 27.11 20.47 -0.78
N LEU A 7 27.94 20.70 0.24
CA LEU A 7 27.56 20.47 1.64
C LEU A 7 26.40 21.36 2.09
N THR A 8 26.32 22.58 1.57
CA THR A 8 25.20 23.49 1.86
C THR A 8 23.92 23.04 1.17
N ALA A 9 24.01 22.54 -0.07
CA ALA A 9 22.89 21.96 -0.80
C ALA A 9 22.37 20.68 -0.12
N VAL A 10 23.27 19.78 0.28
CA VAL A 10 22.93 18.56 1.03
C VAL A 10 22.24 18.92 2.35
N ARG A 11 22.78 19.85 3.14
CA ARG A 11 22.15 20.31 4.39
C ARG A 11 20.74 20.84 4.17
N ARG A 12 20.52 21.63 3.12
CA ARG A 12 19.18 22.13 2.76
C ARG A 12 18.23 21.00 2.39
N ASN A 13 18.68 20.05 1.57
CA ASN A 13 17.87 18.91 1.15
C ASN A 13 17.47 18.02 2.34
N LEU A 14 18.39 17.74 3.28
CA LEU A 14 18.05 17.00 4.49
C LEU A 14 17.00 17.74 5.33
N ASN A 15 17.13 19.06 5.50
CA ASN A 15 16.14 19.84 6.24
C ASN A 15 14.75 19.79 5.59
N GLU A 16 14.66 19.85 4.27
CA GLU A 16 13.40 19.72 3.54
C GLU A 16 12.82 18.30 3.62
N LEU A 17 13.67 17.28 3.62
CA LEU A 17 13.26 15.89 3.83
C LEU A 17 12.66 15.71 5.22
N VAL A 18 13.32 16.19 6.27
CA VAL A 18 12.81 16.14 7.66
C VAL A 18 11.44 16.78 7.76
N ARG A 19 11.28 18.00 7.23
CA ARG A 19 9.97 18.71 7.21
C ARG A 19 8.88 17.94 6.46
N SER A 20 9.26 17.27 5.38
CA SER A 20 8.32 16.48 4.56
C SER A 20 7.87 15.22 5.30
N VAL A 21 8.79 14.53 5.98
CA VAL A 21 8.48 13.36 6.82
C VAL A 21 7.59 13.76 7.98
N GLU A 22 7.90 14.84 8.72
CA GLU A 22 7.04 15.31 9.81
C GLU A 22 5.61 15.63 9.34
N ARG A 23 5.47 16.19 8.13
CA ARG A 23 4.14 16.45 7.54
C ARG A 23 3.44 15.14 7.22
N LEU A 24 4.15 14.19 6.60
CA LEU A 24 3.59 12.88 6.28
C LEU A 24 3.15 12.13 7.53
N GLU A 25 3.95 12.12 8.58
CA GLU A 25 3.60 11.50 9.87
C GLU A 25 2.34 12.11 10.47
N ARG A 26 2.22 13.45 10.44
CA ARG A 26 1.00 14.15 10.88
C ARG A 26 -0.21 13.79 10.03
N ASP A 27 -0.04 13.65 8.73
CA ASP A 27 -1.12 13.30 7.80
C ASP A 27 -1.57 11.85 8.01
N VAL A 28 -0.62 10.93 8.18
CA VAL A 28 -0.88 9.53 8.53
C VAL A 28 -1.56 9.43 9.89
N ALA A 29 -1.13 10.18 10.89
CA ALA A 29 -1.78 10.20 12.21
C ALA A 29 -3.24 10.70 12.14
N ARG A 30 -3.57 11.60 11.21
CA ARG A 30 -4.96 12.03 10.95
C ARG A 30 -5.77 10.99 10.19
N GLN A 31 -5.14 10.19 9.35
CA GLN A 31 -5.77 9.11 8.59
C GLN A 31 -5.85 7.79 9.37
N ALA A 32 -5.09 7.68 10.46
CA ALA A 32 -5.15 6.53 11.34
C ALA A 32 -6.62 6.33 11.71
N PRO A 33 -7.21 5.16 11.40
CA PRO A 33 -8.59 4.91 11.72
C PRO A 33 -8.75 5.19 13.21
N THR A 34 -9.68 6.08 13.56
CA THR A 34 -10.11 6.20 14.95
C THR A 34 -10.40 4.78 15.41
N PRO A 35 -9.83 4.29 16.53
CA PRO A 35 -10.26 3.01 17.05
C PRO A 35 -11.74 3.17 17.31
N SER A 36 -12.55 2.55 16.44
CA SER A 36 -13.97 2.39 16.66
C SER A 36 -14.08 1.88 18.09
N GLY A 37 -14.92 2.54 18.89
CA GLY A 37 -15.13 2.21 20.30
C GLY A 37 -15.33 0.70 20.50
N PRO A 38 -15.22 0.20 21.75
CA PRO A 38 -14.95 -1.20 22.07
C PRO A 38 -15.62 -2.13 21.07
N ALA A 39 -14.81 -2.93 20.36
CA ALA A 39 -15.25 -3.83 19.30
C ALA A 39 -16.33 -4.77 19.85
N GLY A 40 -17.58 -4.30 19.80
CA GLY A 40 -18.74 -5.11 20.03
C GLY A 40 -18.84 -6.13 18.90
N PRO A 41 -19.50 -7.27 19.13
CA PRO A 41 -19.70 -8.28 18.10
C PRO A 41 -20.46 -7.75 16.86
N GLU A 42 -21.00 -6.53 16.91
CA GLU A 42 -21.81 -5.88 15.87
C GLU A 42 -21.04 -5.58 14.57
N GLY A 43 -19.70 -5.65 14.58
CA GLY A 43 -18.85 -5.49 13.38
C GLY A 43 -18.26 -6.79 12.83
N MET A 44 -18.55 -7.94 13.44
CA MET A 44 -18.02 -9.22 12.98
C MET A 44 -18.93 -9.79 11.87
N VAL A 45 -18.37 -9.93 10.67
CA VAL A 45 -19.04 -10.66 9.58
C VAL A 45 -18.80 -12.14 9.81
N THR A 46 -19.87 -12.89 10.09
CA THR A 46 -19.80 -14.34 10.19
C THR A 46 -19.48 -14.94 8.83
N VAL A 47 -18.26 -15.45 8.67
CA VAL A 47 -17.86 -16.24 7.50
C VAL A 47 -18.46 -17.63 7.67
N PRO A 48 -19.31 -18.12 6.74
CA PRO A 48 -19.82 -19.47 6.82
C PRO A 48 -18.69 -20.50 6.65
N ASP A 49 -18.68 -21.56 7.46
CA ASP A 49 -17.76 -22.71 7.34
C ASP A 49 -18.06 -23.60 6.11
N THR A 50 -18.96 -23.18 5.24
CA THR A 50 -19.29 -23.91 4.02
C THR A 50 -18.09 -23.85 3.08
N PRO A 51 -17.55 -25.00 2.63
CA PRO A 51 -16.44 -25.01 1.69
C PRO A 51 -16.78 -24.17 0.46
N TYR A 52 -15.83 -23.33 0.05
CA TYR A 52 -15.97 -22.50 -1.14
C TYR A 52 -16.16 -23.39 -2.38
N ASP A 53 -17.13 -23.05 -3.23
CA ASP A 53 -17.35 -23.77 -4.48
C ASP A 53 -16.26 -23.39 -5.49
N SER A 54 -15.28 -24.27 -5.68
CA SER A 54 -14.17 -24.06 -6.62
C SER A 54 -14.61 -24.07 -8.09
N THR A 55 -15.83 -24.53 -8.40
CA THR A 55 -16.35 -24.48 -9.77
C THR A 55 -16.63 -23.05 -10.25
N LEU A 56 -16.82 -22.10 -9.31
CA LEU A 56 -16.98 -20.67 -9.59
C LEU A 56 -15.73 -19.99 -10.18
N TRP A 57 -14.58 -20.67 -10.21
CA TRP A 57 -13.30 -20.16 -10.71
C TRP A 57 -12.70 -21.04 -11.82
N THR A 58 -13.48 -21.96 -12.38
CA THR A 58 -12.99 -22.92 -13.39
C THR A 58 -12.63 -22.27 -14.73
N ASP A 59 -13.25 -21.14 -15.04
CA ASP A 59 -12.98 -20.30 -16.23
C ASP A 59 -12.00 -19.15 -15.95
N SER A 60 -11.58 -18.92 -14.70
CA SER A 60 -10.64 -17.85 -14.34
C SER A 60 -9.25 -18.01 -15.00
N ASP A 61 -8.84 -19.22 -15.37
CA ASP A 61 -7.59 -19.48 -16.09
C ASP A 61 -7.67 -19.09 -17.59
N ASP A 62 -8.87 -18.87 -18.14
CA ASP A 62 -9.11 -18.49 -19.54
C ASP A 62 -9.08 -16.96 -19.74
N GLU A 63 -9.00 -16.18 -18.66
CA GLU A 63 -8.59 -14.77 -18.72
C GLU A 63 -7.07 -14.70 -18.91
N GLY A 64 -6.64 -15.06 -20.12
CA GLY A 64 -5.24 -15.25 -20.52
C GLY A 64 -4.27 -14.14 -20.12
N LEU A 65 -3.72 -14.23 -18.90
CA LEU A 65 -2.48 -13.60 -18.49
C LEU A 65 -1.30 -14.49 -18.87
N GLY A 66 -1.14 -14.68 -20.18
CA GLY A 66 -0.02 -15.45 -20.72
C GLY A 66 -0.35 -15.96 -22.10
N ALA A 67 -0.07 -15.14 -23.12
CA ALA A 67 0.07 -15.67 -24.46
C ALA A 67 1.12 -16.79 -24.43
N ARG A 68 0.68 -18.06 -24.43
CA ARG A 68 1.57 -19.23 -24.41
C ARG A 68 2.52 -19.27 -25.61
N ASP A 69 2.28 -18.43 -26.63
CA ASP A 69 3.05 -18.38 -27.87
C ASP A 69 3.59 -17.00 -28.28
N ARG A 70 3.58 -15.96 -27.42
CA ARG A 70 4.36 -14.74 -27.74
C ARG A 70 5.82 -14.93 -27.36
N ARG A 71 6.60 -15.58 -28.24
CA ARG A 71 8.04 -15.39 -28.26
C ARG A 71 8.28 -13.90 -28.59
N ALA A 72 8.83 -13.15 -27.64
CA ALA A 72 9.22 -11.77 -27.89
C ALA A 72 10.22 -11.73 -29.07
N PRO A 73 10.05 -10.80 -30.03
CA PRO A 73 11.05 -10.57 -31.06
C PRO A 73 12.35 -10.00 -30.49
#